data_AF-A0A832INU2-F1
#
_entry.id   AF-A0A832INU2-F1
#
_cell.length_a   1.000
_cell.length_b   1.000
_cell.length_c   1.000
_cell.angle_alpha   90.00
_cell.angle_beta   90.00
_cell.angle_gamma   90.00
#
_symmetry.space_group_name_H-M   'P 1'
#
loop_
_entity.id
_entity.type
_entity.pdbx_description
1 polymer ?
#
loop_
_entity_poly.entity_id
_entity_poly.type
_entity_poly.pdbx_seq_one_letter_code
_entity_poly.pdbx_strand_id
1 'polypeptide(L)' 'MVRAYLQDPPGWKERVGYGQRWMVGTFFSGFKRLFGEVVQAKRFERMVKEIELKVWVYNLMLGLALAPALAAAGS' A
#
# COMPACT_ATOMS: atom_id res chain seq x y z
N MET A 1 -10.54 14.99 18.72
CA MET A 1 -9.20 14.53 18.25
C MET A 1 -8.07 15.04 19.14
N VAL A 2 -7.82 16.35 19.25
CA VAL A 2 -6.66 16.88 20.02
C VAL A 2 -6.72 16.57 21.52
N ARG A 3 -7.89 16.66 22.17
CA ARG A 3 -8.01 16.36 23.61
C ARG A 3 -7.68 14.90 23.98
N ALA A 4 -8.01 13.94 23.11
CA ALA A 4 -7.70 12.53 23.34
C ALA A 4 -6.21 12.23 23.17
N TYR A 5 -5.53 12.93 22.26
CA TYR A 5 -4.08 12.85 22.10
C TYR A 5 -3.33 13.39 23.32
N LEU A 6 -3.80 14.50 23.90
CA LEU A 6 -3.17 15.12 25.07
C LEU A 6 -3.30 14.31 26.36
N GLN A 7 -4.32 13.44 26.48
CA GLN A 7 -4.52 12.58 27.64
C GLN A 7 -3.69 11.30 27.60
N ASP A 8 -3.58 10.69 26.42
CA ASP A 8 -2.83 9.43 26.21
C ASP A 8 -2.22 9.43 24.80
N PRO A 9 -1.04 10.06 24.61
CA PRO A 9 -0.38 10.12 23.32
C PRO A 9 0.01 8.75 22.73
N PRO A 10 0.58 7.80 23.49
CA PRO A 10 0.95 6.49 22.97
C PRO A 10 -0.27 5.67 22.53
N GLY A 11 -1.29 5.52 23.38
CA GLY A 11 -2.47 4.74 23.04
C GLY A 11 -3.31 5.42 21.95
N TRP A 12 -3.31 6.75 21.86
CA TRP A 12 -3.91 7.43 20.70
C TRP A 12 -3.18 7.10 19.40
N LYS A 13 -1.84 7.11 19.39
CA LYS A 13 -1.05 6.78 18.19
C LYS A 13 -1.30 5.36 17.73
N GLU A 14 -1.39 4.40 18.64
CA GLU A 14 -1.71 3.01 18.33
C GLU A 14 -3.13 2.86 17.76
N ARG A 15 -4.14 3.43 18.44
CA ARG A 15 -5.55 3.36 18.01
C ARG A 15 -5.79 3.91 16.61
N VAL A 16 -5.05 4.95 16.22
CA VAL A 16 -5.21 5.60 14.90
C VAL A 16 -4.18 5.14 13.87
N GLY A 17 -3.29 4.20 14.22
CA GLY A 17 -2.21 3.77 13.33
C GLY A 17 -1.25 4.91 12.94
N TYR A 18 -1.07 5.89 13.83
CA TYR A 18 -0.21 7.04 13.56
C TYR A 18 1.22 6.57 13.30
N GLY A 19 1.84 7.10 12.24
CA GLY A 19 3.15 6.66 11.79
C GLY A 19 3.14 5.53 10.77
N GLN A 20 1.98 4.99 10.36
CA GLN A 20 1.90 4.01 9.27
C GLN A 20 1.64 4.65 7.89
N ARG A 21 1.42 5.96 7.82
CA ARG A 21 1.12 6.69 6.56
C ARG A 21 2.21 6.54 5.50
N TRP A 22 3.47 6.38 5.91
CA TRP A 22 4.58 6.18 4.96
C TRP A 22 4.35 4.96 4.07
N MET A 23 3.68 3.92 4.58
CA MET A 23 3.39 2.69 3.84
C MET A 23 2.54 2.95 2.59
N VAL A 24 1.53 3.81 2.73
CA VAL A 24 0.67 4.25 1.60
C VAL A 24 1.48 5.04 0.58
N GLY A 25 2.36 5.94 1.05
CA GLY A 25 3.25 6.71 0.17
C GLY A 25 4.22 5.82 -0.62
N THR A 26 4.81 4.83 0.04
CA THR A 26 5.70 3.83 -0.58
C THR A 26 4.94 2.99 -1.61
N PHE A 27 3.74 2.52 -1.28
CA PHE A 27 2.87 1.78 -2.20
C PHE A 27 2.64 2.57 -3.49
N PHE A 28 2.09 3.79 -3.40
CA PHE A 28 1.78 4.58 -4.59
C PHE A 28 3.03 4.97 -5.40
N SER A 29 4.14 5.27 -4.72
CA SER A 29 5.40 5.59 -5.39
C SER A 29 5.95 4.39 -6.16
N GLY A 30 5.94 3.20 -5.55
CA GLY A 30 6.37 1.96 -6.21
C GLY A 30 5.44 1.54 -7.35
N PHE A 31 4.13 1.61 -7.11
CA PHE A 31 3.10 1.28 -8.09
C PHE A 31 3.23 2.13 -9.36
N LYS A 32 3.38 3.46 -9.21
CA LYS A 32 3.58 4.37 -10.34
C LYS A 32 4.89 4.15 -11.08
N ARG A 33 5.98 3.79 -10.39
CA ARG A 33 7.26 3.46 -11.05
C ARG A 33 7.14 2.21 -11.92
N LEU A 34 6.33 1.24 -11.51
CA LEU A 34 6.18 -0.02 -12.23
C LEU A 34 5.21 0.08 -13.42
N PHE A 35 4.06 0.74 -13.23
CA PHE A 35 2.99 0.77 -14.24
C PHE A 35 2.82 2.13 -14.96
N GLY A 36 3.58 3.14 -14.54
CA GLY A 36 3.41 4.53 -15.00
C GLY A 36 2.23 5.25 -14.36
N GLU A 37 2.02 6.49 -14.78
CA GLU A 37 0.94 7.35 -14.24
C GLU A 37 -0.33 7.36 -15.08
N VAL A 38 -0.31 6.71 -16.25
CA VAL A 38 -1.40 6.74 -17.22
C VAL A 38 -2.06 5.39 -17.39
N VAL A 39 -3.35 5.44 -17.74
CA VAL A 39 -4.20 4.29 -18.03
C VAL A 39 -4.46 4.30 -19.53
N GLN A 40 -4.35 3.15 -20.19
CA GLN A 40 -4.51 3.06 -21.65
C GLN A 40 -5.99 3.02 -22.07
N ALA A 41 -6.85 2.50 -21.21
CA ALA A 41 -8.28 2.45 -21.46
C ALA A 41 -8.91 3.84 -21.62
N LYS A 42 -9.76 4.02 -22.65
CA LYS A 42 -10.45 5.28 -22.94
C LYS A 42 -11.84 5.41 -22.32
N ARG A 43 -12.39 4.30 -21.79
CA ARG A 43 -13.70 4.26 -21.11
C ARG A 43 -13.50 4.09 -19.62
N PHE A 44 -14.25 4.82 -18.80
CA PHE A 44 -14.06 4.85 -17.35
C PHE A 44 -14.16 3.47 -16.71
N GLU A 45 -15.14 2.66 -17.09
CA GLU A 45 -15.34 1.32 -16.53
C GLU A 45 -14.14 0.41 -16.84
N ARG A 46 -13.51 0.62 -18.00
CA ARG A 46 -12.29 -0.11 -18.41
C ARG A 46 -11.05 0.44 -17.70
N MET A 47 -10.99 1.74 -17.41
CA MET A 47 -9.91 2.34 -16.61
C MET A 47 -9.90 1.76 -15.20
N VAL A 48 -11.07 1.64 -14.58
CA VAL A 48 -11.21 1.00 -13.25
C VAL A 48 -10.69 -0.43 -13.29
N LYS A 49 -11.15 -1.24 -14.25
CA LYS A 49 -10.69 -2.64 -14.41
C LYS A 49 -9.19 -2.75 -14.67
N GLU A 50 -8.61 -1.83 -15.46
CA GLU A 50 -7.17 -1.79 -15.71
C GLU A 50 -6.39 -1.52 -14.41
N ILE A 51 -6.85 -0.57 -13.60
CA ILE A 51 -6.23 -0.25 -12.31
C ILE A 51 -6.38 -1.44 -11.34
N GLU A 52 -7.56 -2.04 -11.23
CA GLU A 52 -7.80 -3.22 -10.39
C GLU A 52 -6.84 -4.36 -10.73
N LEU A 53 -6.67 -4.65 -12.02
CA LEU A 53 -5.74 -5.68 -12.49
C LEU A 53 -4.29 -5.34 -12.14
N LYS A 54 -3.86 -4.09 -12.35
CA LYS A 54 -2.52 -3.63 -11.99
C LYS A 54 -2.25 -3.78 -10.49
N VAL A 55 -3.23 -3.45 -9.64
CA VAL A 55 -3.12 -3.62 -8.17
C VAL A 55 -3.03 -5.09 -7.79
N TRP A 56 -3.83 -5.96 -8.41
CA TRP A 56 -3.75 -7.40 -8.20
C TRP A 56 -2.37 -7.97 -8.56
N VAL A 57 -1.85 -7.59 -9.72
CA VAL A 57 -0.51 -8.01 -10.16
C VAL A 57 0.57 -7.49 -9.21
N TYR A 58 0.49 -6.23 -8.78
CA TYR A 58 1.43 -5.65 -7.82
C TYR A 58 1.48 -6.44 -6.51
N ASN A 59 0.31 -6.77 -5.95
CA ASN A 59 0.21 -7.55 -4.72
C ASN A 59 0.75 -8.97 -4.88
N LEU A 60 0.50 -9.61 -6.03
CA LEU A 60 1.06 -10.92 -6.35
C LEU A 60 2.59 -10.87 -6.41
N MET A 61 3.16 -9.85 -7.07
CA MET A 61 4.61 -9.67 -7.15
C MET A 61 5.23 -9.43 -5.77
N LEU A 62 4.60 -8.64 -4.91
CA LEU A 62 5.05 -8.45 -3.52
C LEU A 62 5.03 -9.77 -2.74
N GLY A 63 3.96 -10.56 -2.86
CA GLY A 63 3.85 -11.86 -2.20
C GLY A 63 4.94 -12.84 -2.66
N LEU A 64 5.20 -12.90 -3.97
CA LEU A 64 6.24 -13.75 -4.54
C LEU A 64 7.65 -13.28 -4.16
N ALA A 65 7.89 -11.98 -4.09
CA ALA A 65 9.19 -11.43 -3.69
C ALA A 65 9.48 -11.64 -2.19
N LEU A 66 8.46 -11.58 -1.33
CA LEU A 66 8.62 -11.85 0.11
C LEU A 66 8.64 -13.34 0.45
N ALA A 67 8.06 -14.23 -0.36
CA ALA A 67 8.04 -15.67 -0.10
C ALA A 67 9.44 -16.28 0.16
N PRO A 68 10.46 -16.05 -0.68
CA PRO A 68 11.81 -16.54 -0.39
C PRO A 68 12.49 -15.81 0.79
N ALA A 69 12.17 -14.53 1.02
CA ALA A 69 12.73 -13.76 2.13
C ALA A 69 12.20 -14.24 3.50
N LEU A 70 10.94 -14.65 3.57
CA LEU A 70 10.32 -15.24 4.77
C LEU A 70 10.80 -16.67 5.00
N ALA A 71 11.02 -17.45 3.93
CA ALA A 71 11.59 -18.79 4.03
C ALA A 71 13.03 -18.78 4.55
N ALA A 72 13.83 -17.78 4.19
CA ALA A 72 15.21 -17.60 4.67
C ALA A 72 15.31 -17.01 6.09
N ALA A 73 14.29 -16.31 6.59
CA ALA A 73 14.26 -15.74 7.94
C ALA A 73 13.81 -16.73 9.02
N GLY A 74 13.30 -17.91 8.62
CA GLY A 74 12.84 -18.98 9.51
C GLY A 74 13.81 -20.16 9.65
N SER A 75 15.02 -20.07 9.07
CA SER A 75 16.08 -21.11 9.12
C SER A 75 17.27 -20.68 9.96
#